data_AF-A0A317ZMC7-F1
#
_entry.id   AF-A0A317ZMC7-F1
#
_cell.length_a   1.000
_cell.length_b   1.000
_cell.length_c   1.000
_cell.angle_alpha   90.00
_cell.angle_beta   90.00
_cell.angle_gamma   90.00
#
_symmetry.space_group_name_H-M   'P 1'
#
loop_
_entity.id
_entity.type
_entity.pdbx_description
1 polymer ?
#
loop_
_entity_poly.entity_id
_entity_poly.type
_entity_poly.pdbx_seq_one_letter_code
_entity_poly.pdbx_strand_id
1 'polypeptide(L)'
;MRFVLLTFFLAATVLFADRAALGSEANLEVLQQRAMAILKASCAECHDGTARRRDKGDFDHVLDVPRMIEGEYFLVPGDPMFSEIYAVMIDEDPDLRMPPPDNTDVHQPSEKEIRVVHDWIVALGLTDTSEAAVGGVEDAPRKDIPLASTSLANGAGEDAQPQLSEAITEAANTIEAIATKEGNHASASDPAVTIREPAGIEPATLLGRMHPLFVHFPVALLPMAGLIGLTGLILKRYEPWLPAIRWSLWLSALLSLLSVASGWIQSDLEGYTDGTVFLHRWSAVSLTVVTWLLLMIVEFSERKGTLRWRQMAVVLMLLAALLVALVGHSGGELVYGEGYLLGD
;
A
#
# COMPACT_ATOMS: atom_id res chain seq x y z
N MET A 1 31.73 -21.43 39.10
CA MET A 1 30.28 -21.71 38.97
C MET A 1 29.58 -20.55 38.25
N ARG A 2 29.95 -20.25 36.99
CA ARG A 2 29.46 -19.07 36.25
C ARG A 2 29.37 -19.22 34.72
N PHE A 3 29.43 -20.43 34.17
CA PHE A 3 29.48 -20.64 32.71
C PHE A 3 28.48 -21.66 32.13
N VAL A 4 27.50 -22.14 32.91
CA VAL A 4 26.54 -23.17 32.45
C VAL A 4 25.11 -22.61 32.25
N LEU A 5 24.85 -21.35 32.58
CA LEU A 5 23.50 -20.74 32.49
C LEU A 5 23.22 -19.96 31.19
N LEU A 6 24.23 -19.74 30.33
CA LEU A 6 24.09 -18.94 29.11
C LEU A 6 23.73 -19.76 27.86
N THR A 7 23.92 -21.09 27.87
CA THR A 7 23.56 -21.96 26.74
C THR A 7 22.11 -22.42 26.77
N PHE A 8 21.43 -22.36 27.91
CA PHE A 8 20.00 -22.70 28.03
C PHE A 8 19.06 -21.56 27.61
N PHE A 9 19.52 -20.29 27.69
CA PHE A 9 18.72 -19.14 27.30
C PHE A 9 18.69 -18.92 25.78
N LEU A 10 19.78 -19.25 25.07
CA LEU A 10 19.87 -19.08 23.62
C LEU A 10 19.08 -20.14 22.84
N ALA A 11 18.96 -21.37 23.37
CA ALA A 11 18.20 -22.45 22.73
C ALA A 11 16.68 -22.27 22.88
N ALA A 12 16.22 -21.67 23.99
CA ALA A 12 14.81 -21.40 24.21
C ALA A 12 14.29 -20.25 23.33
N THR A 13 15.10 -19.21 23.09
CA THR A 13 14.69 -18.09 22.23
C THR A 13 14.62 -18.46 20.74
N VAL A 14 15.50 -19.33 20.26
CA VAL A 14 15.48 -19.81 18.87
C VAL A 14 14.27 -20.71 18.61
N LEU A 15 13.91 -21.58 19.55
CA LEU A 15 12.73 -22.47 19.41
C LEU A 15 11.38 -21.73 19.50
N PHE A 16 11.32 -20.59 20.19
CA PHE A 16 10.10 -19.77 20.26
C PHE A 16 9.90 -18.89 19.02
N ALA A 17 10.97 -18.37 18.43
CA ALA A 17 10.91 -17.61 17.18
C ALA A 17 10.48 -18.48 15.99
N ASP A 18 11.05 -19.69 15.89
CA ASP A 18 10.75 -20.66 14.84
C ASP A 18 9.27 -21.09 14.86
N ARG A 19 8.70 -21.26 16.07
CA ARG A 19 7.29 -21.62 16.26
C ARG A 19 6.32 -20.48 15.96
N ALA A 20 6.75 -19.22 16.13
CA ALA A 20 5.95 -18.04 15.81
C ALA A 20 5.94 -17.76 14.30
N ALA A 21 7.07 -17.91 13.62
CA ALA A 21 7.18 -17.79 12.16
C ALA A 21 6.36 -18.88 11.45
N LEU A 22 6.52 -20.15 11.85
CA LEU A 22 5.71 -21.26 11.31
C LEU A 22 4.20 -21.08 11.58
N GLY A 23 3.83 -20.46 12.71
CA GLY A 23 2.45 -20.15 13.04
C GLY A 23 1.86 -19.00 12.20
N SER A 24 2.69 -18.02 11.82
CA SER A 24 2.33 -16.90 10.96
C SER A 24 2.16 -17.33 9.51
N GLU A 25 3.12 -18.07 8.96
CA GLU A 25 3.08 -18.59 7.59
C GLU A 25 1.92 -19.57 7.39
N ALA A 26 1.71 -20.50 8.33
CA ALA A 26 0.57 -21.41 8.28
C ALA A 26 -0.78 -20.69 8.36
N ASN A 27 -0.85 -19.56 9.06
CA ASN A 27 -2.07 -18.75 9.12
C ASN A 27 -2.29 -17.97 7.81
N LEU A 28 -1.22 -17.43 7.21
CA LEU A 28 -1.31 -16.76 5.91
C LEU A 28 -1.75 -17.72 4.81
N GLU A 29 -1.17 -18.92 4.74
CA GLU A 29 -1.50 -19.91 3.72
C GLU A 29 -2.99 -20.31 3.80
N VAL A 30 -3.51 -20.52 5.02
CA VAL A 30 -4.93 -20.84 5.24
C VAL A 30 -5.83 -19.65 4.85
N LEU A 31 -5.44 -18.42 5.20
CA LEU A 31 -6.19 -17.22 4.83
C LEU A 31 -6.21 -17.02 3.31
N GLN A 32 -5.06 -17.17 2.66
CA GLN A 32 -4.92 -17.08 1.21
C GLN A 32 -5.76 -18.14 0.51
N GLN A 33 -5.72 -19.39 0.96
CA GLN A 33 -6.53 -20.46 0.38
C GLN A 33 -8.03 -20.14 0.44
N ARG A 34 -8.51 -19.59 1.56
CA ARG A 34 -9.91 -19.21 1.72
C ARG A 34 -10.28 -17.98 0.91
N ALA A 35 -9.43 -16.96 0.89
CA ALA A 35 -9.64 -15.76 0.08
C ALA A 35 -9.69 -16.10 -1.42
N MET A 36 -8.78 -16.93 -1.91
CA MET A 36 -8.79 -17.41 -3.30
C MET A 36 -10.04 -18.21 -3.65
N ALA A 37 -10.58 -18.99 -2.71
CA ALA A 37 -11.84 -19.70 -2.92
C ALA A 37 -13.01 -18.72 -3.11
N ILE A 38 -13.04 -17.63 -2.33
CA ILE A 38 -14.05 -16.57 -2.44
C ILE A 38 -13.90 -15.82 -3.76
N LEU A 39 -12.69 -15.35 -4.11
CA LEU A 39 -12.44 -14.65 -5.38
C LEU A 39 -12.80 -15.52 -6.59
N LYS A 40 -12.52 -16.82 -6.52
CA LYS A 40 -12.91 -17.77 -7.57
C LYS A 40 -14.42 -17.93 -7.70
N ALA A 41 -15.14 -17.98 -6.59
CA ALA A 41 -16.60 -18.15 -6.60
C ALA A 41 -17.34 -16.87 -7.00
N SER A 42 -16.80 -15.71 -6.62
CA SER A 42 -17.48 -14.41 -6.74
C SER A 42 -17.00 -13.57 -7.91
N CYS A 43 -15.74 -13.69 -8.35
CA CYS A 43 -15.14 -12.71 -9.26
C CYS A 43 -14.60 -13.34 -10.56
N ALA A 44 -14.09 -14.56 -10.49
CA ALA A 44 -13.34 -15.18 -11.60
C ALA A 44 -14.15 -15.35 -12.90
N GLU A 45 -15.48 -15.55 -12.83
CA GLU A 45 -16.30 -15.71 -14.03
C GLU A 45 -16.21 -14.53 -15.00
N CYS A 46 -15.94 -13.32 -14.49
CA CYS A 46 -15.77 -12.09 -15.28
C CYS A 46 -14.31 -11.59 -15.33
N HIS A 47 -13.52 -11.85 -14.28
CA HIS A 47 -12.20 -11.24 -14.06
C HIS A 47 -11.02 -12.23 -14.08
N ASP A 48 -11.15 -13.43 -14.64
CA ASP A 48 -10.03 -14.38 -14.79
C ASP A 48 -9.33 -14.36 -16.16
N GLY A 49 -9.74 -13.44 -17.04
CA GLY A 49 -9.17 -13.26 -18.38
C GLY A 49 -9.60 -14.31 -19.40
N THR A 50 -10.17 -15.42 -18.95
CA THR A 50 -10.77 -16.51 -19.74
C THR A 50 -12.29 -16.39 -19.85
N ALA A 51 -12.89 -15.52 -19.04
CA ALA A 51 -14.29 -15.17 -18.95
C ALA A 51 -15.02 -15.04 -20.31
N ARG A 52 -16.18 -15.73 -20.42
CA ARG A 52 -17.10 -15.67 -21.58
C ARG A 52 -17.85 -14.33 -21.68
N ARG A 53 -17.97 -13.60 -20.58
CA ARG A 53 -18.59 -12.27 -20.49
C ARG A 53 -17.55 -11.30 -19.93
N ARG A 54 -16.87 -10.59 -20.81
CA ARG A 54 -16.03 -9.45 -20.42
C ARG A 54 -16.97 -8.26 -20.22
N ASP A 55 -17.05 -7.76 -19.00
CA ASP A 55 -17.60 -6.41 -18.79
C ASP A 55 -16.49 -5.36 -18.96
N LYS A 56 -16.87 -4.10 -19.06
CA LYS A 56 -15.97 -2.96 -19.31
C LYS A 56 -14.97 -2.79 -18.17
N GLY A 57 -13.71 -3.17 -18.38
CA GLY A 57 -12.60 -2.85 -17.50
C GLY A 57 -11.34 -3.65 -17.87
N ASP A 58 -10.16 -3.12 -17.53
CA ASP A 58 -8.85 -3.75 -17.81
C ASP A 58 -8.40 -4.75 -16.71
N PHE A 59 -9.30 -5.10 -15.78
CA PHE A 59 -9.01 -6.04 -14.69
C PHE A 59 -9.44 -7.47 -15.05
N ASP A 60 -8.47 -8.33 -15.37
CA ASP A 60 -8.69 -9.67 -15.93
C ASP A 60 -7.87 -10.78 -15.25
N HIS A 61 -7.36 -10.53 -14.04
CA HIS A 61 -6.40 -11.39 -13.37
C HIS A 61 -6.66 -11.52 -11.87
N VAL A 62 -7.93 -11.63 -11.48
CA VAL A 62 -8.36 -11.68 -10.06
C VAL A 62 -7.83 -12.88 -9.26
N LEU A 63 -7.30 -13.90 -9.95
CA LEU A 63 -6.70 -15.09 -9.33
C LEU A 63 -5.16 -15.07 -9.37
N ASP A 64 -4.56 -14.05 -9.98
CA ASP A 64 -3.12 -13.90 -10.09
C ASP A 64 -2.62 -12.92 -9.03
N VAL A 65 -2.38 -13.43 -7.82
CA VAL A 65 -1.98 -12.60 -6.66
C VAL A 65 -0.73 -11.76 -6.93
N PRO A 66 0.37 -12.30 -7.49
CA PRO A 66 1.53 -11.47 -7.85
C PRO A 66 1.16 -10.33 -8.80
N ARG A 67 0.38 -10.60 -9.85
CA ARG A 67 -0.04 -9.57 -10.81
C ARG A 67 -0.99 -8.54 -10.20
N MET A 68 -1.82 -8.94 -9.23
CA MET A 68 -2.66 -8.00 -8.47
C MET A 68 -1.84 -7.11 -7.53
N ILE A 69 -0.73 -7.61 -6.98
CA ILE A 69 0.18 -6.81 -6.15
C ILE A 69 1.03 -5.87 -7.01
N GLU A 70 1.47 -6.35 -8.18
CA GLU A 70 2.22 -5.53 -9.14
C GLU A 70 1.35 -4.44 -9.79
N GLY A 71 0.06 -4.69 -9.97
CA GLY A 71 -0.88 -3.71 -10.50
C GLY A 71 -1.25 -2.67 -9.45
N GLU A 72 -1.31 -1.40 -9.86
CA GLU A 72 -1.61 -0.31 -8.95
C GLU A 72 -2.99 -0.47 -8.31
N TYR A 73 -3.01 -0.51 -6.99
CA TYR A 73 -4.20 -0.53 -6.13
C TYR A 73 -5.09 -1.77 -6.17
N PHE A 74 -4.87 -2.75 -7.07
CA PHE A 74 -5.72 -3.94 -7.09
C PHE A 74 -5.63 -4.73 -5.78
N LEU A 75 -4.41 -5.00 -5.31
CA LEU A 75 -4.16 -5.65 -4.03
C LEU A 75 -2.97 -5.00 -3.33
N VAL A 76 -3.23 -4.28 -2.24
CA VAL A 76 -2.21 -3.61 -1.44
C VAL A 76 -1.96 -4.41 -0.16
N PRO A 77 -0.83 -5.14 -0.05
CA PRO A 77 -0.48 -5.91 1.14
C PRO A 77 -0.57 -5.06 2.42
N GLY A 78 -1.33 -5.53 3.40
CA GLY A 78 -1.51 -4.85 4.68
C GLY A 78 -2.57 -3.75 4.71
N ASP A 79 -3.09 -3.31 3.55
CA ASP A 79 -4.09 -2.24 3.48
C ASP A 79 -5.37 -2.64 2.71
N PRO A 80 -6.37 -3.21 3.39
CA PRO A 80 -7.63 -3.58 2.77
C PRO A 80 -8.37 -2.40 2.15
N MET A 81 -8.37 -1.24 2.79
CA MET A 81 -9.13 -0.08 2.31
C MET A 81 -8.54 0.52 1.04
N PHE A 82 -7.27 0.25 0.78
CA PHE A 82 -6.56 0.70 -0.42
C PHE A 82 -6.45 -0.39 -1.48
N SER A 83 -6.92 -1.61 -1.17
CA SER A 83 -7.06 -2.71 -2.13
C SER A 83 -8.41 -2.59 -2.83
N GLU A 84 -8.40 -2.27 -4.11
CA GLU A 84 -9.59 -2.11 -4.94
C GLU A 84 -10.48 -3.34 -4.86
N ILE A 85 -9.91 -4.56 -4.86
CA ILE A 85 -10.67 -5.81 -4.73
C ILE A 85 -11.51 -5.88 -3.45
N TYR A 86 -11.09 -5.21 -2.38
CA TYR A 86 -11.84 -5.16 -1.12
C TYR A 86 -12.80 -3.97 -1.11
N ALA A 87 -12.36 -2.80 -1.59
CA ALA A 87 -13.17 -1.59 -1.66
C ALA A 87 -14.47 -1.82 -2.45
N VAL A 88 -14.38 -2.46 -3.62
CA VAL A 88 -15.56 -2.76 -4.44
C VAL A 88 -16.51 -3.78 -3.81
N MET A 89 -16.05 -4.64 -2.88
CA MET A 89 -16.95 -5.58 -2.18
C MET A 89 -17.82 -4.88 -1.13
N ILE A 90 -17.36 -3.75 -0.59
CA ILE A 90 -18.01 -3.03 0.51
C ILE A 90 -18.66 -1.71 0.07
N ASP A 91 -18.51 -1.31 -1.20
CA ASP A 91 -19.03 -0.05 -1.72
C ASP A 91 -20.55 0.08 -1.47
N GLU A 92 -21.01 1.25 -1.06
CA GLU A 92 -22.43 1.51 -0.79
C GLU A 92 -23.24 1.72 -2.08
N ASP A 93 -22.60 2.15 -3.16
CA ASP A 93 -23.21 2.34 -4.46
C ASP A 93 -23.38 0.97 -5.16
N PRO A 94 -24.62 0.54 -5.46
CA PRO A 94 -24.86 -0.74 -6.13
C PRO A 94 -24.23 -0.83 -7.53
N ASP A 95 -23.96 0.31 -8.18
CA ASP A 95 -23.32 0.33 -9.50
C ASP A 95 -21.80 0.15 -9.43
N LEU A 96 -21.18 0.43 -8.28
CA LEU A 96 -19.75 0.25 -8.02
C LEU A 96 -19.45 -1.05 -7.26
N ARG A 97 -20.45 -1.61 -6.59
CA ARG A 97 -20.30 -2.85 -5.83
C ARG A 97 -20.04 -4.04 -6.75
N MET A 98 -18.98 -4.78 -6.46
CA MET A 98 -18.64 -6.02 -7.16
C MET A 98 -18.67 -7.22 -6.19
N PRO A 99 -19.31 -8.34 -6.57
CA PRO A 99 -20.04 -8.55 -7.81
C PRO A 99 -21.32 -7.68 -7.86
N PRO A 100 -21.80 -7.29 -9.07
CA PRO A 100 -23.01 -6.47 -9.19
C PRO A 100 -24.18 -7.14 -8.45
N PRO A 101 -24.92 -6.41 -7.59
CA PRO A 101 -25.93 -7.02 -6.74
C PRO A 101 -27.16 -7.54 -7.52
N ASP A 102 -27.35 -7.08 -8.75
CA ASP A 102 -28.38 -7.55 -9.69
C ASP A 102 -27.98 -8.84 -10.42
N ASN A 103 -26.70 -9.19 -10.41
CA ASN A 103 -26.19 -10.41 -11.00
C ASN A 103 -26.38 -11.60 -10.04
N THR A 104 -27.41 -12.40 -10.31
CA THR A 104 -27.74 -13.62 -9.54
C THR A 104 -27.07 -14.88 -10.08
N ASP A 105 -26.34 -14.81 -11.19
CA ASP A 105 -25.64 -15.94 -11.79
C ASP A 105 -24.32 -16.26 -11.05
N VAL A 106 -23.82 -15.32 -10.23
CA VAL A 106 -22.53 -15.39 -9.54
C VAL A 106 -22.72 -15.36 -8.01
N HIS A 107 -21.82 -16.02 -7.27
CA HIS A 107 -21.88 -16.05 -5.81
C HIS A 107 -21.64 -14.65 -5.21
N GLN A 108 -22.61 -14.16 -4.44
CA GLN A 108 -22.50 -12.90 -3.71
C GLN A 108 -21.81 -13.15 -2.36
N PRO A 109 -20.61 -12.58 -2.11
CA PRO A 109 -19.88 -12.85 -0.89
C PRO A 109 -20.62 -12.32 0.34
N SER A 110 -20.77 -13.16 1.37
CA SER A 110 -21.34 -12.76 2.66
C SER A 110 -20.38 -11.87 3.45
N GLU A 111 -20.88 -11.15 4.45
CA GLU A 111 -20.02 -10.35 5.35
C GLU A 111 -18.89 -11.18 6.00
N LYS A 112 -19.12 -12.49 6.23
CA LYS A 112 -18.09 -13.38 6.79
C LYS A 112 -17.01 -13.68 5.77
N GLU A 113 -17.36 -13.85 4.50
CA GLU A 113 -16.41 -14.07 3.41
C GLU A 113 -15.62 -12.79 3.11
N ILE A 114 -16.28 -11.62 3.08
CA ILE A 114 -15.62 -10.32 2.94
C ILE A 114 -14.59 -10.10 4.07
N ARG A 115 -14.91 -10.50 5.31
CA ARG A 115 -13.96 -10.46 6.44
C ARG A 115 -12.76 -11.38 6.23
N VAL A 116 -12.92 -12.54 5.59
CA VAL A 116 -11.78 -13.41 5.25
C VAL A 116 -10.85 -12.75 4.23
N VAL A 117 -11.40 -12.06 3.23
CA VAL A 117 -10.59 -11.29 2.25
C VAL A 117 -9.86 -10.15 2.96
N HIS A 118 -10.52 -9.40 3.84
CA HIS A 118 -9.88 -8.40 4.70
C HIS A 118 -8.69 -8.98 5.48
N ASP A 119 -8.91 -10.06 6.22
CA ASP A 119 -7.90 -10.64 7.10
C ASP A 119 -6.71 -11.21 6.32
N TRP A 120 -6.97 -11.76 5.13
CA TRP A 120 -5.92 -12.18 4.19
C TRP A 120 -5.08 -10.99 3.72
N ILE A 121 -5.70 -9.88 3.31
CA ILE A 121 -4.97 -8.68 2.87
C ILE A 121 -4.12 -8.12 4.00
N VAL A 122 -4.66 -8.04 5.23
CA VAL A 122 -3.89 -7.63 6.41
C VAL A 122 -2.68 -8.54 6.62
N ALA A 123 -2.88 -9.85 6.53
CA ALA A 123 -1.82 -10.84 6.75
C ALA A 123 -0.69 -10.76 5.71
N LEU A 124 -0.99 -10.41 4.44
CA LEU A 124 0.02 -10.18 3.41
C LEU A 124 1.02 -9.07 3.78
N GLY A 125 0.61 -8.05 4.53
CA GLY A 125 1.51 -6.98 4.97
C GLY A 125 2.39 -7.35 6.17
N LEU A 126 2.09 -8.46 6.87
CA LEU A 126 2.85 -8.90 8.04
C LEU A 126 4.08 -9.72 7.66
N THR A 127 4.13 -10.31 6.47
CA THR A 127 5.24 -11.15 6.02
C THR A 127 6.52 -10.39 5.70
N ASP A 128 6.43 -9.12 5.27
CA ASP A 128 7.62 -8.29 4.98
C ASP A 128 8.31 -7.76 6.25
N THR A 129 7.64 -7.79 7.40
CA THR A 129 8.20 -7.28 8.67
C THR A 129 9.15 -8.25 9.38
N SER A 130 9.22 -9.51 8.93
CA SER A 130 10.03 -10.57 9.56
C SER A 130 11.49 -10.62 9.07
N GLU A 131 11.76 -10.22 7.82
CA GLU A 131 13.13 -10.25 7.26
C GLU A 131 13.96 -9.01 7.61
N ALA A 132 13.32 -7.88 7.90
CA ALA A 132 14.01 -6.62 8.22
C ALA A 132 14.71 -6.60 9.60
N ALA A 133 14.53 -7.64 10.43
CA ALA A 133 15.07 -7.69 11.80
C ALA A 133 16.41 -8.43 11.95
N VAL A 134 17.03 -8.95 10.87
CA VAL A 134 18.32 -9.65 10.95
C VAL A 134 19.34 -9.10 9.95
N GLY A 135 20.07 -8.08 10.41
CA GLY A 135 21.51 -7.98 10.15
C GLY A 135 21.95 -7.38 8.82
N GLY A 136 22.21 -6.08 8.82
CA GLY A 136 23.17 -5.48 7.91
C GLY A 136 24.58 -6.00 8.19
N VAL A 137 25.24 -6.52 7.14
CA VAL A 137 26.69 -6.49 6.93
C VAL A 137 26.91 -6.39 5.42
N GLU A 138 27.42 -5.23 4.97
CA GLU A 138 28.02 -5.10 3.64
C GLU A 138 29.30 -5.94 3.57
N ASP A 139 29.47 -6.76 2.53
CA ASP A 139 30.74 -6.81 1.80
C ASP A 139 30.57 -7.36 0.37
N ALA A 140 31.38 -6.84 -0.54
CA ALA A 140 31.19 -6.84 -1.99
C ALA A 140 31.75 -8.09 -2.74
N PRO A 141 31.99 -8.01 -4.07
CA PRO A 141 31.40 -8.85 -5.11
C PRO A 141 32.13 -10.18 -5.37
N ARG A 142 31.43 -11.22 -5.84
CA ARG A 142 32.06 -12.48 -6.28
C ARG A 142 31.46 -13.09 -7.55
N LYS A 143 32.14 -12.79 -8.66
CA LYS A 143 32.55 -13.63 -9.82
C LYS A 143 31.72 -14.87 -10.18
N ASP A 144 31.21 -14.82 -11.40
CA ASP A 144 30.88 -15.87 -12.39
C ASP A 144 31.66 -17.18 -12.26
N ILE A 145 30.98 -18.35 -12.32
CA ILE A 145 31.26 -19.56 -13.15
C ILE A 145 29.95 -20.42 -13.27
N PRO A 146 29.79 -21.41 -14.19
CA PRO A 146 28.69 -21.48 -15.14
C PRO A 146 27.69 -22.63 -14.91
N LEU A 147 26.51 -22.54 -15.56
CA LEU A 147 25.53 -23.63 -15.67
C LEU A 147 26.15 -24.86 -16.35
N ALA A 148 26.15 -26.00 -15.65
CA ALA A 148 26.31 -27.32 -16.25
C ALA A 148 24.93 -27.92 -16.49
N SER A 149 24.58 -28.08 -17.76
CA SER A 149 23.46 -28.86 -18.25
C SER A 149 23.79 -30.35 -18.16
N THR A 150 22.94 -31.12 -17.49
CA THR A 150 22.92 -32.59 -17.64
C THR A 150 21.56 -33.02 -18.16
N SER A 151 21.57 -33.30 -19.45
CA SER A 151 20.65 -34.15 -20.19
C SER A 151 20.42 -35.48 -19.47
N LEU A 152 19.15 -35.86 -19.28
CA LEU A 152 18.75 -37.25 -19.08
C LEU A 152 17.76 -37.63 -20.17
N ALA A 153 18.24 -38.43 -21.12
CA ALA A 153 17.43 -39.21 -22.03
C ALA A 153 17.55 -40.70 -21.66
N ASN A 154 16.39 -41.32 -21.52
CA ASN A 154 16.02 -42.72 -21.78
C ASN A 154 16.70 -43.87 -21.02
N GLY A 155 15.85 -44.61 -20.31
CA GLY A 155 16.07 -45.99 -19.88
C GLY A 155 14.78 -46.59 -19.31
N ALA A 156 13.88 -47.04 -20.17
CA ALA A 156 12.72 -47.84 -19.78
C ALA A 156 13.18 -49.27 -19.44
N GLY A 157 12.79 -49.75 -18.26
CA GLY A 157 12.97 -51.14 -17.82
C GLY A 157 11.72 -51.58 -17.05
N GLU A 158 11.05 -52.61 -17.59
CA GLU A 158 9.87 -53.30 -17.06
C GLU A 158 10.17 -54.04 -15.75
N ASP A 159 10.20 -53.36 -14.60
CA ASP A 159 10.22 -54.01 -13.27
C ASP A 159 9.50 -53.20 -12.16
N ALA A 160 8.86 -52.08 -12.50
CA ALA A 160 8.41 -51.06 -11.54
C ALA A 160 6.93 -51.12 -11.12
N GLN A 161 6.28 -52.29 -11.17
CA GLN A 161 4.85 -52.42 -10.88
C GLN A 161 4.46 -52.87 -9.46
N PRO A 162 5.28 -53.55 -8.64
CA PRO A 162 4.86 -53.90 -7.27
C PRO A 162 5.10 -52.76 -6.25
N GLN A 163 5.98 -51.80 -6.53
CA GLN A 163 6.32 -50.71 -5.59
C GLN A 163 5.28 -49.57 -5.57
N LEU A 164 4.57 -49.35 -6.68
CA LEU A 164 3.52 -48.32 -6.76
C LEU A 164 2.25 -48.74 -6.00
N SER A 165 1.89 -50.03 -6.02
CA SER A 165 0.74 -50.53 -5.26
C SER A 165 0.95 -50.49 -3.75
N GLU A 166 2.19 -50.70 -3.29
CA GLU A 166 2.53 -50.68 -1.87
C GLU A 166 2.54 -49.23 -1.34
N ALA A 167 3.11 -48.29 -2.10
CA ALA A 167 3.08 -46.86 -1.79
C ALA A 167 1.65 -46.26 -1.78
N ILE A 168 0.77 -46.69 -2.69
CA ILE A 168 -0.64 -46.26 -2.70
C ILE A 168 -1.41 -46.84 -1.49
N THR A 169 -1.09 -48.06 -1.08
CA THR A 169 -1.74 -48.70 0.09
C THR A 169 -1.28 -48.04 1.39
N GLU A 170 -0.02 -47.65 1.50
CA GLU A 170 0.51 -46.92 2.65
C GLU A 170 -0.04 -45.48 2.74
N ALA A 171 -0.18 -44.80 1.60
CA ALA A 171 -0.84 -43.50 1.53
C ALA A 171 -2.33 -43.58 1.91
N ALA A 172 -3.06 -44.60 1.44
CA ALA A 172 -4.47 -44.81 1.77
C ALA A 172 -4.68 -45.09 3.28
N ASN A 173 -3.83 -45.95 3.87
CA ASN A 173 -3.88 -46.25 5.30
C ASN A 173 -3.53 -45.04 6.17
N THR A 174 -2.64 -44.15 5.69
CA THR A 174 -2.29 -42.90 6.38
C THR A 174 -3.46 -41.91 6.35
N ILE A 175 -4.18 -41.81 5.23
CA ILE A 175 -5.37 -40.96 5.09
C ILE A 175 -6.51 -41.48 5.97
N GLU A 176 -6.72 -42.80 6.06
CA GLU A 176 -7.75 -43.38 6.93
C GLU A 176 -7.40 -43.24 8.43
N ALA A 177 -6.11 -43.28 8.79
CA ALA A 177 -5.64 -43.00 10.14
C ALA A 177 -5.79 -41.51 10.53
N ILE A 178 -5.72 -40.59 9.57
CA ILE A 178 -5.99 -39.16 9.79
C ILE A 178 -7.50 -38.93 9.94
N ALA A 179 -8.32 -39.53 9.08
CA ALA A 179 -9.79 -39.41 9.11
C ALA A 179 -10.41 -40.01 10.39
N THR A 180 -9.87 -41.11 10.92
CA THR A 180 -10.33 -41.70 12.19
C THR A 180 -9.88 -40.91 13.42
N LYS A 181 -8.82 -40.09 13.31
CA LYS A 181 -8.36 -39.20 14.38
C LYS A 181 -9.21 -37.92 14.49
N GLU A 182 -9.83 -37.49 13.40
CA GLU A 182 -10.78 -36.36 13.38
C GLU A 182 -12.19 -36.75 13.87
N GLY A 183 -12.55 -38.04 13.82
CA GLY A 183 -13.87 -38.53 14.23
C GLY A 183 -14.13 -38.65 15.75
N ASN A 184 -13.17 -38.29 16.60
CA ASN A 184 -13.25 -38.52 18.06
C ASN A 184 -13.11 -37.25 18.93
N HIS A 185 -13.49 -36.09 18.40
CA HIS A 185 -13.74 -34.89 19.21
C HIS A 185 -15.25 -34.61 19.33
N ALA A 186 -15.91 -35.40 20.17
CA ALA A 186 -17.18 -35.01 20.75
C ALA A 186 -16.95 -33.83 21.72
N SER A 187 -17.62 -32.70 21.44
CA SER A 187 -17.93 -31.61 22.38
C SER A 187 -16.76 -31.04 23.19
N ALA A 188 -15.79 -30.41 22.51
CA ALA A 188 -15.08 -29.29 23.11
C ALA A 188 -15.77 -28.02 22.61
N SER A 189 -16.30 -27.21 23.53
CA SER A 189 -16.75 -25.85 23.26
C SER A 189 -15.73 -25.15 22.37
N ASP A 190 -16.18 -24.57 21.25
CA ASP A 190 -15.38 -23.67 20.41
C ASP A 190 -14.49 -22.82 21.33
N PRO A 191 -13.16 -22.79 21.17
CA PRO A 191 -12.39 -21.75 21.82
C PRO A 191 -12.98 -20.47 21.30
N ALA A 192 -13.67 -19.73 22.18
CA ALA A 192 -14.23 -18.44 21.85
C ALA A 192 -13.11 -17.66 21.17
N VAL A 193 -13.24 -17.47 19.85
CA VAL A 193 -12.46 -16.50 19.13
C VAL A 193 -12.89 -15.20 19.77
N THR A 194 -12.12 -14.78 20.77
CA THR A 194 -12.21 -13.44 21.31
C THR A 194 -11.76 -12.56 20.16
N ILE A 195 -12.73 -12.12 19.35
CA ILE A 195 -12.56 -11.03 18.42
C ILE A 195 -12.00 -9.90 19.28
N ARG A 196 -10.70 -9.65 19.17
CA ARG A 196 -10.11 -8.45 19.70
C ARG A 196 -10.82 -7.33 18.96
N GLU A 197 -11.63 -6.55 19.67
CA GLU A 197 -12.18 -5.29 19.17
C GLU A 197 -11.10 -4.60 18.33
N PRO A 198 -11.42 -4.11 17.11
CA PRO A 198 -10.39 -3.50 16.26
C PRO A 198 -9.69 -2.45 17.11
N ALA A 199 -8.39 -2.67 17.35
CA ALA A 199 -7.59 -1.68 18.03
C ALA A 199 -7.80 -0.39 17.24
N GLY A 200 -8.30 0.65 17.89
CA GLY A 200 -8.53 1.93 17.22
C GLY A 200 -7.29 2.31 16.41
N ILE A 201 -7.50 2.83 15.20
CA ILE A 201 -6.42 3.16 14.27
C ILE A 201 -5.32 3.90 15.03
N GLU A 202 -4.08 3.37 14.97
CA GLU A 202 -2.93 4.01 15.61
C GLU A 202 -2.86 5.48 15.14
N PRO A 203 -2.72 6.47 16.04
CA PRO A 203 -2.79 7.88 15.67
C PRO A 203 -1.81 8.28 14.56
N ALA A 204 -0.65 7.62 14.50
CA ALA A 204 0.33 7.81 13.44
C ALA A 204 -0.20 7.36 12.07
N THR A 205 -0.84 6.18 12.00
CA THR A 205 -1.46 5.67 10.77
C THR A 205 -2.56 6.59 10.26
N LEU A 206 -3.40 7.09 11.18
CA LEU A 206 -4.42 8.07 10.82
C LEU A 206 -3.80 9.36 10.25
N LEU A 207 -2.77 9.90 10.92
CA LEU A 207 -2.09 11.13 10.48
C LEU A 207 -1.37 10.96 9.14
N GLY A 208 -0.75 9.81 8.89
CA GLY A 208 -0.13 9.48 7.61
C GLY A 208 -1.17 9.47 6.48
N ARG A 209 -2.28 8.75 6.68
CA ARG A 209 -3.40 8.68 5.71
C ARG A 209 -4.09 10.03 5.45
N MET A 210 -3.94 11.00 6.35
CA MET A 210 -4.43 12.36 6.15
C MET A 210 -3.49 13.23 5.30
N HIS A 211 -2.34 12.74 4.85
CA HIS A 211 -1.42 13.51 4.03
C HIS A 211 -2.10 14.12 2.79
N PRO A 212 -2.88 13.38 1.97
CA PRO A 212 -3.62 13.96 0.87
C PRO A 212 -4.52 15.11 1.32
N LEU A 213 -5.23 15.00 2.44
CA LEU A 213 -6.07 16.08 2.95
C LEU A 213 -5.28 17.37 3.16
N PHE A 214 -4.08 17.28 3.74
CA PHE A 214 -3.25 18.46 4.01
C PHE A 214 -2.58 19.03 2.76
N VAL A 215 -2.27 18.22 1.75
CA VAL A 215 -1.56 18.70 0.55
C VAL A 215 -2.46 19.52 -0.38
N HIS A 216 -3.76 19.20 -0.45
CA HIS A 216 -4.67 19.85 -1.38
C HIS A 216 -4.80 21.36 -1.12
N PHE A 217 -4.71 21.79 0.14
CA PHE A 217 -4.87 23.21 0.47
C PHE A 217 -3.67 24.06 0.03
N PRO A 218 -2.39 23.78 0.39
CA PRO A 218 -1.25 24.52 -0.16
C PRO A 218 -1.19 24.45 -1.69
N VAL A 219 -1.50 23.29 -2.27
CA VAL A 219 -1.52 23.10 -3.73
C VAL A 219 -2.51 24.03 -4.42
N ALA A 220 -3.69 24.29 -3.83
CA ALA A 220 -4.67 25.21 -4.40
C ALA A 220 -4.44 26.68 -4.00
N LEU A 221 -4.14 26.96 -2.73
CA LEU A 221 -4.13 28.31 -2.16
C LEU A 221 -2.90 29.12 -2.57
N LEU A 222 -1.73 28.49 -2.75
CA LEU A 222 -0.53 29.21 -3.15
C LEU A 222 -0.62 29.74 -4.60
N PRO A 223 -1.02 28.93 -5.61
CA PRO A 223 -1.33 29.44 -6.94
C PRO A 223 -2.46 30.47 -6.95
N MET A 224 -3.50 30.26 -6.13
CA MET A 224 -4.61 31.21 -6.01
C MET A 224 -4.12 32.58 -5.50
N ALA A 225 -3.24 32.62 -4.50
CA ALA A 225 -2.64 33.86 -4.02
C ALA A 225 -1.89 34.62 -5.13
N GLY A 226 -1.13 33.89 -5.95
CA GLY A 226 -0.47 34.44 -7.14
C GLY A 226 -1.45 35.00 -8.17
N LEU A 227 -2.53 34.28 -8.46
CA LEU A 227 -3.56 34.68 -9.41
C LEU A 227 -4.36 35.91 -8.93
N ILE A 228 -4.77 35.94 -7.67
CA ILE A 228 -5.43 37.11 -7.05
C ILE A 228 -4.48 38.31 -7.06
N GLY A 229 -3.19 38.09 -6.76
CA GLY A 229 -2.17 39.13 -6.83
C GLY A 229 -2.01 39.71 -8.24
N LEU A 230 -1.88 38.86 -9.25
CA LEU A 230 -1.75 39.25 -10.65
C LEU A 230 -2.98 40.03 -11.15
N THR A 231 -4.17 39.47 -10.94
CA THR A 231 -5.43 40.11 -11.34
C THR A 231 -5.66 41.41 -10.58
N GLY A 232 -5.30 41.46 -9.30
CA GLY A 232 -5.33 42.68 -8.48
C GLY A 232 -4.42 43.78 -9.02
N LEU A 233 -3.23 43.44 -9.54
CA LEU A 233 -2.34 44.40 -10.19
C LEU A 233 -2.89 44.89 -11.53
N ILE A 234 -3.37 43.98 -12.38
CA ILE A 234 -3.91 44.31 -13.71
C ILE A 234 -5.16 45.21 -13.59
N LEU A 235 -6.07 44.84 -12.70
CA LEU A 235 -7.34 45.54 -12.49
C LEU A 235 -7.21 46.74 -11.53
N LYS A 236 -6.01 47.01 -11.00
CA LYS A 236 -5.75 48.04 -9.98
C LYS A 236 -6.64 47.88 -8.74
N ARG A 237 -6.95 46.63 -8.38
CA ARG A 237 -7.74 46.19 -7.21
C ARG A 237 -6.91 45.45 -6.16
N TYR A 238 -5.58 45.55 -6.24
CA TYR A 238 -4.66 44.85 -5.34
C TYR A 238 -4.93 45.12 -3.86
N GLU A 239 -5.13 46.38 -3.44
CA GLU A 239 -5.34 46.71 -2.02
C GLU A 239 -6.64 46.13 -1.44
N PRO A 240 -7.81 46.26 -2.10
CA PRO A 240 -9.03 45.57 -1.66
C PRO A 240 -8.89 44.04 -1.56
N TRP A 241 -8.04 43.42 -2.37
CA TRP A 241 -7.88 41.97 -2.43
C TRP A 241 -6.69 41.44 -1.60
N LEU A 242 -5.88 42.33 -1.05
CA LEU A 242 -4.74 41.99 -0.20
C LEU A 242 -5.11 41.07 0.98
N PRO A 243 -6.26 41.23 1.68
CA PRO A 243 -6.66 40.29 2.72
C PRO A 243 -6.81 38.86 2.20
N ALA A 244 -7.36 38.66 0.99
CA ALA A 244 -7.50 37.34 0.39
C ALA A 244 -6.14 36.72 0.05
N ILE A 245 -5.20 37.51 -0.48
CA ILE A 245 -3.82 37.08 -0.74
C ILE A 245 -3.15 36.62 0.56
N ARG A 246 -3.24 37.45 1.61
CA ARG A 246 -2.65 37.16 2.94
C ARG A 246 -3.23 35.89 3.57
N TRP A 247 -4.56 35.75 3.59
CA TRP A 247 -5.20 34.55 4.15
C TRP A 247 -4.85 33.28 3.38
N SER A 248 -4.78 33.36 2.05
CA SER A 248 -4.35 32.23 1.22
C SER A 248 -2.92 31.80 1.55
N LEU A 249 -1.99 32.76 1.70
CA LEU A 249 -0.61 32.48 2.08
C LEU A 249 -0.47 31.94 3.51
N TRP A 250 -1.20 32.51 4.49
CA TRP A 250 -1.17 32.02 5.87
C TRP A 250 -1.66 30.59 5.98
N LEU A 251 -2.80 30.27 5.38
CA LEU A 251 -3.34 28.91 5.37
C LEU A 251 -2.41 27.95 4.64
N SER A 252 -1.87 28.34 3.49
CA SER A 252 -0.87 27.55 2.76
C SER A 252 0.39 27.30 3.59
N ALA A 253 0.92 28.32 4.28
CA ALA A 253 2.13 28.20 5.10
C ALA A 253 1.93 27.26 6.28
N LEU A 254 0.79 27.33 6.97
CA LEU A 254 0.49 26.45 8.11
C LEU A 254 0.23 25.01 7.66
N LEU A 255 -0.58 24.82 6.62
CA LEU A 255 -0.92 23.47 6.14
C LEU A 255 0.25 22.78 5.42
N SER A 256 1.19 23.53 4.84
CA SER A 256 2.42 22.95 4.28
C SER A 256 3.28 22.27 5.35
N LEU A 257 3.31 22.79 6.59
CA LEU A 257 4.00 22.12 7.70
C LEU A 257 3.33 20.80 8.08
N LEU A 258 1.98 20.78 8.11
CA LEU A 258 1.22 19.55 8.37
C LEU A 258 1.38 18.53 7.24
N SER A 259 1.44 19.00 5.99
CA SER A 259 1.69 18.17 4.81
C SER A 259 3.08 17.51 4.87
N VAL A 260 4.14 18.26 5.19
CA VAL A 260 5.49 17.69 5.35
C VAL A 260 5.53 16.68 6.51
N ALA A 261 4.91 17.00 7.65
CA ALA A 261 4.90 16.11 8.82
C ALA A 261 4.14 14.81 8.54
N SER A 262 2.92 14.90 8.01
CA SER A 262 2.11 13.73 7.64
C SER A 262 2.74 12.91 6.51
N GLY A 263 3.39 13.54 5.53
CA GLY A 263 4.04 12.85 4.42
C GLY A 263 5.25 12.04 4.85
N TRP A 264 5.96 12.47 5.89
CA TRP A 264 7.05 11.67 6.47
C TRP A 264 6.51 10.41 7.15
N ILE A 265 5.43 10.55 7.92
CA ILE A 265 4.75 9.43 8.55
C ILE A 265 4.21 8.47 7.49
N GLN A 266 3.60 9.00 6.42
CA GLN A 266 3.11 8.17 5.31
C GLN A 266 4.25 7.41 4.62
N SER A 267 5.38 8.07 4.33
CA SER A 267 6.55 7.43 3.73
C SER A 267 7.12 6.30 4.60
N ASP A 268 7.15 6.49 5.92
CA ASP A 268 7.62 5.48 6.86
C ASP A 268 6.65 4.29 6.96
N LEU A 269 5.34 4.53 6.79
CA LEU A 269 4.30 3.50 6.80
C LEU A 269 4.27 2.68 5.51
N GLU A 270 4.46 3.32 4.36
CA GLU A 270 4.39 2.69 3.03
C GLU A 270 5.74 2.09 2.58
N GLY A 271 6.82 2.29 3.35
CA GLY A 271 8.12 1.64 3.09
C GLY A 271 8.88 2.19 1.88
N TYR A 272 8.52 3.38 1.41
CA TYR A 272 9.12 4.03 0.25
C TYR A 272 10.62 4.36 0.46
N THR A 273 11.48 3.86 -0.42
CA THR A 273 12.95 4.05 -0.32
C THR A 273 13.64 4.50 -1.62
N ASP A 274 12.89 4.80 -2.67
CA ASP A 274 13.43 5.16 -3.98
C ASP A 274 13.91 6.63 -4.10
N GLY A 275 14.49 6.96 -5.26
CA GLY A 275 14.96 8.30 -5.59
C GLY A 275 13.84 9.33 -5.82
N THR A 276 12.67 8.88 -6.24
CA THR A 276 11.50 9.74 -6.53
C THR A 276 10.94 10.31 -5.24
N VAL A 277 10.88 9.50 -4.17
CA VAL A 277 10.48 9.90 -2.82
C VAL A 277 11.44 10.93 -2.26
N PHE A 278 12.74 10.74 -2.47
CA PHE A 278 13.74 11.73 -2.08
C PHE A 278 13.50 13.08 -2.78
N LEU A 279 13.29 13.08 -4.10
CA LEU A 279 13.03 14.29 -4.87
C LEU A 279 11.72 14.97 -4.43
N HIS A 280 10.64 14.22 -4.27
CA HIS A 280 9.36 14.74 -3.80
C HIS A 280 9.47 15.36 -2.40
N ARG A 281 10.10 14.64 -1.45
CA ARG A 281 10.27 15.10 -0.07
C ARG A 281 11.05 16.41 0.03
N TRP A 282 12.20 16.51 -0.63
CA TRP A 282 13.03 17.72 -0.53
C TRP A 282 12.46 18.89 -1.33
N SER A 283 11.76 18.63 -2.43
CA SER A 283 11.04 19.68 -3.15
C SER A 283 9.84 20.20 -2.35
N ALA A 284 9.11 19.34 -1.63
CA ALA A 284 8.03 19.75 -0.71
C ALA A 284 8.54 20.59 0.48
N VAL A 285 9.67 20.20 1.10
CA VAL A 285 10.34 21.00 2.15
C VAL A 285 10.78 22.35 1.60
N SER A 286 11.36 22.39 0.40
CA SER A 286 11.78 23.63 -0.27
C SER A 286 10.59 24.55 -0.54
N LEU A 287 9.48 24.00 -1.04
CA LEU A 287 8.24 24.74 -1.28
C LEU A 287 7.64 25.32 0.02
N THR A 288 7.75 24.59 1.12
CA THR A 288 7.32 25.06 2.45
C THR A 288 8.13 26.29 2.87
N VAL A 289 9.46 26.22 2.76
CA VAL A 289 10.35 27.36 3.06
C VAL A 289 10.04 28.55 2.15
N VAL A 290 9.87 28.32 0.84
CA VAL A 290 9.48 29.36 -0.12
C VAL A 290 8.16 30.01 0.25
N THR A 291 7.16 29.25 0.69
CA THR A 291 5.85 29.77 1.09
C THR A 291 5.97 30.72 2.29
N TRP A 292 6.77 30.36 3.29
CA TRP A 292 7.06 31.25 4.43
C TRP A 292 7.84 32.51 4.03
N LEU A 293 8.81 32.37 3.12
CA LEU A 293 9.53 33.51 2.56
C LEU A 293 8.61 34.46 1.79
N LEU A 294 7.69 33.92 0.98
CA LEU A 294 6.70 34.71 0.24
C LEU A 294 5.79 35.49 1.17
N LEU A 295 5.34 34.89 2.27
CA LEU A 295 4.56 35.59 3.28
C LEU A 295 5.32 36.79 3.85
N MET A 296 6.61 36.60 4.20
CA MET A 296 7.46 37.70 4.65
C MET A 296 7.68 38.79 3.58
N ILE A 297 7.88 38.38 2.32
CA ILE A 297 8.07 39.30 1.19
C ILE A 297 6.81 40.12 0.92
N VAL A 298 5.63 39.51 0.95
CA VAL A 298 4.34 40.22 0.80
C VAL A 298 4.18 41.26 1.91
N GLU A 299 4.43 40.89 3.17
CA GLU A 299 4.37 41.84 4.28
C GLU A 299 5.39 42.98 4.15
N PHE A 300 6.61 42.66 3.72
CA PHE A 300 7.63 43.66 3.46
C PHE A 300 7.24 44.60 2.31
N SER A 301 6.64 44.05 1.25
CA SER A 301 6.21 44.82 0.08
C SER A 301 5.15 45.86 0.44
N GLU A 302 4.23 45.51 1.34
CA GLU A 302 3.19 46.40 1.86
C GLU A 302 3.75 47.44 2.82
N ARG A 303 4.75 47.11 3.64
CA ARG A 303 5.45 48.10 4.48
C ARG A 303 6.16 49.17 3.66
N LYS A 304 6.69 48.81 2.48
CA LYS A 304 7.31 49.76 1.55
C LYS A 304 6.29 50.55 0.74
N GLY A 305 5.12 49.98 0.46
CA GLY A 305 4.02 50.64 -0.23
C GLY A 305 4.30 50.99 -1.70
N THR A 306 5.37 50.49 -2.30
CA THR A 306 5.71 50.81 -3.70
C THR A 306 5.20 49.72 -4.66
N LEU A 307 4.77 50.13 -5.85
CA LEU A 307 4.31 49.22 -6.90
C LEU A 307 5.37 48.17 -7.30
N ARG A 308 6.66 48.54 -7.32
CA ARG A 308 7.75 47.62 -7.70
C ARG A 308 7.86 46.43 -6.74
N TRP A 309 7.77 46.67 -5.43
CA TRP A 309 7.80 45.59 -4.43
C TRP A 309 6.57 44.69 -4.53
N ARG A 310 5.38 45.26 -4.80
CA ARG A 310 4.15 44.48 -5.05
C ARG A 310 4.26 43.59 -6.29
N GLN A 311 4.75 44.15 -7.41
CA GLN A 311 5.01 43.40 -8.65
C GLN A 311 5.98 42.24 -8.42
N MET A 312 7.08 42.50 -7.71
CA MET A 312 8.07 41.46 -7.40
C MET A 312 7.46 40.35 -6.54
N ALA A 313 6.68 40.68 -5.51
CA ALA A 313 6.00 39.68 -4.67
C ALA A 313 5.04 38.81 -5.51
N VAL A 314 4.26 39.41 -6.40
CA VAL A 314 3.36 38.68 -7.31
C VAL A 314 4.12 37.75 -8.26
N VAL A 315 5.21 38.23 -8.87
CA VAL A 315 6.04 37.39 -9.74
C VAL A 315 6.59 36.19 -8.98
N LEU A 316 7.08 36.38 -7.75
CA LEU A 316 7.60 35.28 -6.93
C LEU A 316 6.50 34.28 -6.53
N MET A 317 5.27 34.75 -6.26
CA MET A 317 4.13 33.84 -6.02
C MET A 317 3.79 33.01 -7.26
N LEU A 318 3.83 33.60 -8.46
CA LEU A 318 3.60 32.87 -9.71
C LEU A 318 4.71 31.85 -10.01
N LEU A 319 5.96 32.18 -9.72
CA LEU A 319 7.07 31.21 -9.81
C LEU A 319 6.91 30.07 -8.81
N ALA A 320 6.46 30.35 -7.60
CA ALA A 320 6.16 29.31 -6.62
C ALA A 320 4.96 28.43 -7.05
N ALA A 321 3.97 28.99 -7.77
CA ALA A 321 2.90 28.20 -8.37
C ALA A 321 3.41 27.20 -9.42
N LEU A 322 4.45 27.57 -10.19
CA LEU A 322 5.13 26.61 -11.08
C LEU A 322 5.86 25.53 -10.29
N LEU A 323 6.52 25.91 -9.18
CA LEU A 323 7.14 24.94 -8.28
C LEU A 323 6.11 23.96 -7.68
N VAL A 324 4.90 24.43 -7.32
CA VAL A 324 3.79 23.56 -6.88
C VAL A 324 3.48 22.52 -7.95
N ALA A 325 3.41 22.91 -9.22
CA ALA A 325 3.16 21.97 -10.32
C ALA A 325 4.27 20.92 -10.45
N LEU A 326 5.54 21.30 -10.27
CA LEU A 326 6.67 20.38 -10.29
C LEU A 326 6.66 19.40 -9.10
N VAL A 327 6.34 19.89 -7.89
CA VAL A 327 6.20 19.03 -6.70
C VAL A 327 4.98 18.10 -6.84
N GLY A 328 3.90 18.60 -7.41
CA GLY A 328 2.70 17.82 -7.69
C GLY A 328 2.93 16.75 -8.77
N HIS A 329 3.79 17.02 -9.74
CA HIS A 329 4.18 16.04 -10.75
C HIS A 329 4.91 14.85 -10.13
N SER A 330 5.96 15.11 -9.32
CA SER A 330 6.66 14.02 -8.62
C SER A 330 5.77 13.33 -7.58
N GLY A 331 4.85 14.06 -6.94
CA GLY A 331 3.85 13.46 -6.05
C GLY A 331 2.87 12.56 -6.80
N GLY A 332 2.52 12.90 -8.04
CA GLY A 332 1.73 12.06 -8.93
C GLY A 332 2.49 10.82 -9.39
N GLU A 333 3.79 10.93 -9.70
CA GLU A 333 4.63 9.78 -10.07
C GLU A 333 4.78 8.76 -8.94
N LEU A 334 4.76 9.19 -7.68
CA LEU A 334 4.73 8.28 -6.53
C LEU A 334 3.44 7.47 -6.44
N VAL A 335 2.34 8.00 -6.98
CA VAL A 335 1.01 7.41 -6.88
C VAL A 335 0.66 6.62 -8.15
N TYR A 336 1.10 7.07 -9.32
CA TYR A 336 0.69 6.53 -10.62
C TYR A 336 1.86 5.96 -11.45
N GLY A 337 3.04 5.83 -10.84
CA GLY A 337 4.25 5.35 -11.49
C GLY A 337 4.98 6.39 -12.36
N GLU A 338 6.22 6.06 -12.72
CA GLU A 338 7.04 6.89 -13.61
C GLU A 338 6.38 7.05 -14.98
N GLY A 339 6.47 8.26 -15.56
CA GLY A 339 5.97 8.52 -16.90
C GLY A 339 4.45 8.69 -17.03
N TYR A 340 3.67 8.62 -15.95
CA TYR A 340 2.19 8.71 -16.00
C TYR A 340 1.64 9.91 -16.79
N LEU A 341 2.23 11.09 -16.62
CA LEU A 341 1.73 12.33 -17.24
C LEU A 341 2.30 12.61 -18.63
N LEU A 342 3.49 12.12 -18.94
CA LEU A 342 4.21 12.50 -20.15
C LEU A 342 4.40 11.34 -21.14
N GLY A 343 4.22 10.10 -20.68
CA GLY A 343 4.54 8.88 -21.42
C GLY A 343 6.03 8.76 -21.69
N ASP A 344 6.57 7.55 -21.56
CA ASP A 344 7.86 7.22 -22.16
C ASP A 344 7.74 6.94 -23.67
#